data_AF-A0A6C0D5Q1-F1
#
_entry.id   AF-A0A6C0D5Q1-F1
#
_cell.length_a   1.000
_cell.length_b   1.000
_cell.length_c   1.000
_cell.angle_alpha   90.00
_cell.angle_beta   90.00
_cell.angle_gamma   90.00
#
_symmetry.space_group_name_H-M   'P 1'
#
loop_
_entity.id
_entity.type
_entity.pdbx_description
1 polymer ?
#
loop_
_entity_poly.entity_id
_entity_poly.type
_entity_poly.pdbx_seq_one_letter_code
_entity_poly.pdbx_strand_id
1 'polypeptide(L)'
;MATFMDNTVNATTVEDTWNSLYIPMIPQDIMLDDKTCANSDGLTDYFENKACIGKVKRVDLITKPRGNFTVLAAFVHFEEWYPDSEKIRNHLNHPKSNGEFRLGGYYNKSANRFVNFYSSQNRTYQRFLPAKINKTPIPEIKPMEASELNIHQLVHSLELARETIANNEKLLAEQSARIAELEQLLAAKPKKMM
;
A
#
# COMPACT_ATOMS: atom_id res chain seq x y z
N MET A 1 -35.73 -22.57 42.45
CA MET A 1 -34.82 -21.46 42.06
C MET A 1 -33.79 -22.06 41.11
N ALA A 2 -34.00 -21.92 39.81
CA ALA A 2 -33.09 -22.41 38.79
C ALA A 2 -32.44 -21.23 38.08
N THR A 3 -31.12 -21.30 38.01
CA THR A 3 -30.17 -20.34 37.45
C THR A 3 -30.34 -20.17 35.95
N PHE A 4 -30.41 -18.93 35.47
CA PHE A 4 -30.08 -18.60 34.09
C PHE A 4 -28.89 -17.64 34.12
N MET A 5 -27.69 -18.20 33.93
CA MET A 5 -26.53 -17.40 33.54
C MET A 5 -26.66 -17.15 32.04
N ASP A 6 -26.88 -15.89 31.69
CA ASP A 6 -26.87 -15.42 30.32
C ASP A 6 -25.40 -15.41 29.85
N ASN A 7 -24.95 -16.55 29.33
CA ASN A 7 -23.65 -16.67 28.70
C ASN A 7 -23.77 -16.07 27.30
N THR A 8 -23.80 -14.74 27.23
CA THR A 8 -23.61 -14.02 25.97
C THR A 8 -22.14 -14.18 25.59
N VAL A 9 -21.82 -15.29 24.92
CA VAL A 9 -20.64 -15.39 24.07
C VAL A 9 -20.79 -14.27 23.03
N ASN A 10 -20.14 -13.13 23.29
CA ASN A 10 -19.92 -12.12 22.28
C ASN A 10 -19.16 -12.81 21.15
N ALA A 11 -19.89 -13.17 20.09
CA ALA A 11 -19.32 -13.62 18.85
C ALA A 11 -18.39 -12.52 18.34
N THR A 12 -17.08 -12.74 18.47
CA THR A 12 -16.04 -11.89 17.89
C THR A 12 -16.26 -11.88 16.38
N THR A 13 -16.92 -10.85 15.87
CA THR A 13 -17.10 -10.65 14.44
C THR A 13 -15.71 -10.45 13.81
N VAL A 14 -15.43 -11.24 12.76
CA VAL A 14 -14.15 -11.33 12.03
C VAL A 14 -13.94 -10.09 11.12
N GLU A 15 -14.36 -8.90 11.55
CA GLU A 15 -14.51 -7.72 10.67
C GLU A 15 -13.38 -6.68 10.76
N ASP A 16 -12.33 -6.93 11.55
CA ASP A 16 -11.33 -5.91 11.91
C ASP A 16 -9.87 -6.28 11.57
N THR A 17 -9.68 -7.15 10.57
CA THR A 17 -8.40 -7.85 10.32
C THR A 17 -7.45 -7.14 9.35
N TRP A 18 -7.52 -5.81 9.25
CA TRP A 18 -6.61 -5.05 8.39
C TRP A 18 -5.71 -4.11 9.21
N ASN A 19 -4.39 -4.29 9.06
CA ASN A 19 -3.36 -3.46 9.69
C ASN A 19 -2.47 -2.81 8.63
N SER A 20 -3.01 -2.47 7.46
CA SER A 20 -2.23 -1.76 6.45
C SER A 20 -3.07 -0.84 5.57
N LEU A 21 -2.45 0.28 5.19
CA LEU A 21 -3.03 1.27 4.29
C LEU A 21 -2.31 1.25 2.95
N TYR A 22 -3.09 1.43 1.89
CA TYR A 22 -2.60 1.73 0.57
C TYR A 22 -2.73 3.22 0.29
N ILE A 23 -1.62 3.87 -0.06
CA ILE A 23 -1.54 5.27 -0.46
C ILE A 23 -1.35 5.30 -1.99
N PRO A 24 -2.42 5.45 -2.80
CA PRO A 24 -2.34 5.30 -4.25
C PRO A 24 -1.55 6.39 -4.96
N MET A 25 -1.28 7.52 -4.32
CA MET A 25 -0.53 8.61 -4.93
C MET A 25 0.08 9.48 -3.85
N ILE A 26 1.38 9.72 -3.96
CA ILE A 26 2.14 10.61 -3.09
C ILE A 26 2.71 11.71 -3.99
N PRO A 27 2.27 12.97 -3.82
CA PRO A 27 2.87 14.09 -4.54
C PRO A 27 4.36 14.20 -4.19
N GLN A 28 5.25 14.30 -5.18
CA GLN A 28 6.70 14.37 -4.93
C GLN A 28 7.12 15.64 -4.18
N ASP A 29 6.33 16.71 -4.32
CA ASP A 29 6.54 18.00 -3.68
C ASP A 29 5.81 18.13 -2.34
N ILE A 30 5.28 17.04 -1.78
CA ILE A 30 4.56 17.09 -0.50
C ILE A 30 5.51 17.36 0.66
N MET A 31 5.18 18.39 1.43
CA MET A 31 5.91 18.84 2.60
C MET A 31 5.00 18.87 3.84
N LEU A 32 5.59 18.58 4.99
CA LEU A 32 5.01 18.74 6.32
C LEU A 32 6.11 19.16 7.29
N ASP A 33 5.86 20.17 8.12
CA ASP A 33 6.85 20.69 9.09
C ASP A 33 8.25 20.93 8.45
N ASP A 34 8.27 21.51 7.25
CA ASP A 34 9.47 21.80 6.46
C ASP A 34 10.33 20.58 6.08
N LYS A 35 9.75 19.38 6.15
CA LYS A 35 10.33 18.11 5.67
C LYS A 35 9.47 17.51 4.58
N THR A 36 10.09 16.76 3.66
CA THR A 36 9.34 16.00 2.65
C THR A 36 8.68 14.76 3.29
N CYS A 37 7.45 14.48 2.88
CA CYS A 37 6.74 13.24 3.24
C CYS A 37 6.70 12.24 2.07
N ALA A 38 7.44 12.47 0.99
CA ALA A 38 7.49 11.60 -0.19
C ALA A 38 8.55 10.49 -0.08
N ASN A 39 8.79 9.96 1.11
CA ASN A 39 9.74 8.88 1.38
C ASN A 39 9.31 8.06 2.60
N SER A 40 10.00 6.94 2.86
CA SER A 40 9.66 6.00 3.93
C SER A 40 9.67 6.69 5.30
N ASP A 41 10.76 7.39 5.63
CA ASP A 41 10.93 8.01 6.95
C ASP A 41 9.89 9.10 7.23
N GLY A 42 9.57 9.91 6.23
CA GLY A 42 8.57 10.98 6.33
C GLY A 42 7.14 10.43 6.45
N LEU A 43 6.84 9.29 5.84
CA LEU A 43 5.57 8.58 6.04
C LEU A 43 5.52 7.95 7.43
N THR A 44 6.59 7.28 7.86
CA THR A 44 6.70 6.69 9.20
C THR A 44 6.48 7.76 10.28
N ASP A 45 7.23 8.88 10.23
CA ASP A 45 7.07 9.98 11.19
C ASP A 45 5.64 10.54 11.16
N TYR A 46 5.06 10.70 9.96
CA TYR A 46 3.68 11.18 9.84
C TYR A 46 2.67 10.24 10.51
N PHE A 47 2.72 8.94 10.21
CA PHE A 47 1.73 7.98 10.71
C PHE A 47 1.90 7.68 12.20
N GLU A 48 3.14 7.60 12.71
CA GLU A 48 3.41 7.31 14.13
C GLU A 48 3.31 8.58 14.99
N ASN A 49 4.07 9.63 14.65
CA ASN A 49 4.32 10.74 15.57
C ASN A 49 3.42 11.95 15.34
N LYS A 50 3.02 12.21 14.08
CA LYS A 50 2.24 13.42 13.74
C LYS A 50 0.74 13.19 13.80
N ALA A 51 0.25 12.26 12.99
CA ALA A 51 -1.16 11.90 12.91
C ALA A 51 -1.57 10.90 14.00
N CYS A 52 -0.59 10.23 14.65
CA CYS A 52 -0.81 9.25 15.71
C CYS A 52 -1.84 8.18 15.32
N ILE A 53 -1.65 7.60 14.13
CA ILE A 53 -2.56 6.62 13.55
C ILE A 53 -2.23 5.21 14.04
N GLY A 54 -0.96 4.86 14.11
CA GLY A 54 -0.53 3.53 14.55
C GLY A 54 0.98 3.38 14.47
N LYS A 55 1.50 2.35 15.13
CA LYS A 55 2.92 1.98 15.09
C LYS A 55 3.23 1.35 13.74
N VAL A 56 4.09 1.98 12.96
CA VAL A 56 4.47 1.56 11.62
C VAL A 56 5.50 0.45 11.72
N LYS A 57 5.16 -0.71 11.15
CA LYS A 57 6.06 -1.85 11.01
C LYS A 57 7.02 -1.67 9.84
N ARG A 58 6.50 -1.25 8.68
CA ARG A 58 7.29 -0.91 7.49
C ARG A 58 6.49 -0.09 6.49
N VAL A 59 7.20 0.54 5.56
CA VAL A 59 6.63 1.28 4.43
C VAL A 59 7.24 0.74 3.13
N ASP A 60 6.38 0.17 2.28
CA ASP A 60 6.78 -0.35 0.97
C ASP A 60 6.44 0.70 -0.10
N LEU A 61 7.46 1.44 -0.55
CA LEU A 61 7.33 2.41 -1.64
C LEU A 61 7.33 1.72 -3.00
N ILE A 62 6.38 2.08 -3.85
CA ILE A 62 6.27 1.58 -5.22
C ILE A 62 6.11 2.74 -6.19
N THR A 63 6.61 2.54 -7.40
CA THR A 63 6.36 3.46 -8.52
C THR A 63 5.42 2.77 -9.50
N LYS A 64 4.31 3.41 -9.85
CA LYS A 64 3.34 2.87 -10.81
C LYS A 64 3.15 3.79 -12.01
N PRO A 65 2.95 3.25 -13.22
CA PRO A 65 2.56 4.04 -14.37
C PRO A 65 1.14 4.61 -14.19
N ARG A 66 0.94 5.86 -14.59
CA ARG A 66 -0.35 6.54 -14.64
C ARG A 66 -0.41 7.40 -15.91
N GLY A 67 -0.89 6.80 -17.00
CA GLY A 67 -0.77 7.41 -18.32
C GLY A 67 0.70 7.52 -18.73
N ASN A 68 1.12 8.71 -19.17
CA ASN A 68 2.49 8.97 -19.63
C ASN A 68 3.48 9.32 -18.51
N PHE A 69 3.06 9.28 -17.24
CA PHE A 69 3.89 9.63 -16.10
C PHE A 69 3.87 8.52 -15.07
N THR A 70 4.91 8.45 -14.23
CA THR A 70 4.95 7.57 -13.08
C THR A 70 4.51 8.32 -11.82
N VAL A 71 3.77 7.65 -10.95
CA VAL A 71 3.40 8.18 -9.64
C VAL A 71 3.96 7.31 -8.52
N LEU A 72 4.43 7.97 -7.46
CA LEU A 72 4.84 7.30 -6.23
C LEU A 72 3.58 6.87 -5.47
N ALA A 73 3.58 5.65 -4.96
CA ALA A 73 2.55 5.10 -4.09
C ALA A 73 3.23 4.31 -2.96
N ALA A 74 2.49 4.01 -1.90
CA ALA A 74 3.03 3.29 -0.75
C ALA A 74 2.03 2.29 -0.17
N PHE A 75 2.56 1.22 0.41
CA PHE A 75 1.85 0.42 1.40
C PHE A 75 2.44 0.68 2.77
N VAL A 76 1.62 1.13 3.71
CA VAL A 76 2.03 1.40 5.09
C VAL A 76 1.48 0.27 5.95
N HIS A 77 2.38 -0.53 6.51
CA HIS A 77 2.04 -1.66 7.36
C HIS A 77 2.19 -1.25 8.82
N PHE A 78 1.15 -1.50 9.62
CA PHE A 78 1.14 -1.22 11.04
C PHE A 78 1.39 -2.51 11.83
N GLU A 79 2.19 -2.40 12.90
CA GLU A 79 2.25 -3.43 13.93
C GLU A 79 0.94 -3.43 14.72
N GLU A 80 0.50 -2.23 15.13
CA GLU A 80 -0.76 -2.00 15.83
C GLU A 80 -1.33 -0.62 15.51
N TRP A 81 -2.66 -0.49 15.64
CA TRP A 81 -3.36 0.79 15.57
C TRP A 81 -3.29 1.51 16.91
N TYR A 82 -3.16 2.83 16.89
CA TYR A 82 -3.30 3.62 18.12
C TYR A 82 -4.79 3.84 18.45
N PRO A 83 -5.15 3.98 19.74
CA PRO A 83 -6.54 4.18 20.17
C PRO A 83 -7.23 5.38 19.50
N ASP A 84 -6.50 6.48 19.29
CA ASP A 84 -7.05 7.70 18.69
C ASP A 84 -7.41 7.54 17.18
N SER A 85 -7.04 6.42 16.54
CA SER A 85 -7.24 6.17 15.11
C SER A 85 -8.63 5.67 14.72
N GLU A 86 -9.51 5.39 15.69
CA GLU A 86 -10.85 4.82 15.47
C GLU A 86 -11.66 5.59 14.41
N LYS A 87 -11.59 6.92 14.41
CA LYS A 87 -12.33 7.74 13.42
C LYS A 87 -11.94 7.42 11.98
N ILE A 88 -10.66 7.22 11.73
CA ILE A 88 -10.13 6.90 10.40
C ILE A 88 -10.52 5.47 10.03
N ARG A 89 -10.39 4.53 10.96
CA ARG A 89 -10.76 3.13 10.75
C ARG A 89 -12.25 2.97 10.45
N ASN A 90 -13.11 3.60 11.25
CA ASN A 90 -14.55 3.62 11.04
C ASN A 90 -14.94 4.25 9.70
N HIS A 91 -14.26 5.34 9.30
CA HIS A 91 -14.50 5.95 7.99
C HIS A 91 -14.13 5.02 6.84
N LEU A 92 -12.97 4.37 6.92
CA LEU A 92 -12.48 3.45 5.89
C LEU A 92 -13.33 2.19 5.77
N ASN A 93 -13.89 1.70 6.88
CA ASN A 93 -14.81 0.55 6.89
C ASN A 93 -16.23 0.92 6.41
N HIS A 94 -16.60 2.22 6.39
CA HIS A 94 -17.96 2.64 6.08
C HIS A 94 -18.30 2.43 4.58
N PRO A 95 -19.41 1.75 4.21
CA PRO A 95 -19.72 1.41 2.81
C PRO A 95 -19.81 2.61 1.86
N LYS A 96 -20.23 3.78 2.38
CA LYS A 96 -20.36 5.01 1.57
C LYS A 96 -19.04 5.75 1.31
N SER A 97 -17.94 5.41 1.99
CA SER A 97 -16.65 6.08 1.78
C SER A 97 -15.89 5.53 0.57
N ASN A 98 -16.41 4.46 -0.06
CA ASN A 98 -15.68 3.67 -1.06
C ASN A 98 -14.30 3.18 -0.55
N GLY A 99 -14.10 3.14 0.77
CA GLY A 99 -12.83 2.78 1.40
C GLY A 99 -11.70 3.79 1.15
N GLU A 100 -12.02 5.06 0.90
CA GLU A 100 -11.03 6.13 0.71
C GLU A 100 -11.16 7.22 1.77
N PHE A 101 -10.04 7.59 2.38
CA PHE A 101 -9.94 8.69 3.35
C PHE A 101 -8.86 9.67 2.90
N ARG A 102 -9.12 10.98 3.00
CA ARG A 102 -8.14 12.01 2.64
C ARG A 102 -7.42 12.54 3.87
N LEU A 103 -6.12 12.27 3.93
CA LEU A 103 -5.23 12.75 4.98
C LEU A 103 -4.66 14.11 4.56
N GLY A 104 -5.20 15.19 5.12
CA GLY A 104 -4.78 16.57 4.81
C GLY A 104 -3.62 17.08 5.66
N GLY A 105 -3.22 16.35 6.71
CA GLY A 105 -2.22 16.80 7.67
C GLY A 105 -2.49 16.20 9.05
N TYR A 106 -2.21 16.95 10.13
CA TYR A 106 -2.45 16.51 11.49
C TYR A 106 -2.88 17.66 12.41
N TYR A 107 -3.53 17.33 13.53
CA TYR A 107 -3.85 18.30 14.56
C TYR A 107 -2.74 18.37 15.60
N ASN A 108 -2.03 19.50 15.66
CA ASN A 108 -1.00 19.70 16.67
C ASN A 108 -1.66 20.13 17.99
N LYS A 109 -1.74 19.18 18.94
CA LYS A 109 -2.37 19.39 20.26
C LYS A 109 -1.66 20.50 21.07
N SER A 110 -0.32 20.63 20.96
CA SER A 110 0.47 21.64 21.69
C SER A 110 0.23 23.06 21.17
N ALA A 111 0.19 23.22 19.85
CA ALA A 111 -0.05 24.51 19.21
C ALA A 111 -1.54 24.83 18.97
N ASN A 112 -2.44 23.93 19.38
CA ASN A 112 -3.89 23.99 19.20
C ASN A 112 -4.32 24.40 17.77
N ARG A 113 -3.67 23.82 16.76
CA ARG A 113 -3.91 24.16 15.34
C ARG A 113 -3.77 22.95 14.44
N PHE A 114 -4.51 22.96 13.32
CA PHE A 114 -4.32 21.99 12.26
C PHE A 114 -3.12 22.39 11.39
N VAL A 115 -2.22 21.44 11.15
CA VAL A 115 -1.04 21.59 10.29
C VAL A 115 -1.31 20.80 9.01
N ASN A 116 -1.42 21.52 7.89
CA ASN A 116 -1.70 20.91 6.59
C ASN A 116 -0.41 20.47 5.89
N PHE A 117 -0.52 19.43 5.06
CA PHE A 117 0.45 19.20 4.00
C PHE A 117 0.43 20.36 3.00
N TYR A 118 1.59 20.71 2.45
CA TYR A 118 1.73 21.76 1.45
C TYR A 118 2.72 21.38 0.35
N SER A 119 2.72 22.13 -0.76
CA SER A 119 3.71 21.99 -1.82
C SER A 119 5.02 22.69 -1.45
N SER A 120 6.16 22.06 -1.74
CA SER A 120 7.48 22.69 -1.62
C SER A 120 7.63 23.94 -2.50
N GLN A 121 6.86 24.06 -3.58
CA GLN A 121 6.88 25.20 -4.49
C GLN A 121 5.96 26.34 -4.02
N ASN A 122 4.88 26.00 -3.32
CA ASN A 122 3.92 26.98 -2.80
C ASN A 122 3.28 26.48 -1.51
N ARG A 123 3.61 27.14 -0.39
CA ARG A 123 3.10 26.81 0.93
C ARG A 123 1.58 26.98 1.09
N THR A 124 0.95 27.83 0.26
CA THR A 124 -0.52 27.98 0.29
C THR A 124 -1.23 26.87 -0.47
N TYR A 125 -0.52 26.15 -1.35
CA TYR A 125 -1.07 25.04 -2.11
C TYR A 125 -1.10 23.77 -1.25
N GLN A 126 -2.28 23.43 -0.75
CA GLN A 126 -2.49 22.28 0.11
C GLN A 126 -2.33 20.97 -0.67
N ARG A 127 -1.62 20.02 -0.05
CA ARG A 127 -1.49 18.65 -0.51
C ARG A 127 -2.31 17.72 0.40
N PHE A 128 -2.49 16.49 -0.02
CA PHE A 128 -3.11 15.45 0.81
C PHE A 128 -2.61 14.08 0.37
N LEU A 129 -2.69 13.11 1.27
CA LEU A 129 -2.47 11.70 0.98
C LEU A 129 -3.83 10.99 0.94
N PRO A 130 -4.27 10.45 -0.21
CA PRO A 130 -5.39 9.51 -0.23
C PRO A 130 -4.95 8.22 0.47
N ALA A 131 -5.76 7.69 1.37
CA ALA A 131 -5.53 6.43 2.05
C ALA A 131 -6.68 5.47 1.81
N LYS A 132 -6.37 4.20 1.57
CA LYS A 132 -7.34 3.13 1.37
C LYS A 132 -6.97 1.92 2.20
N ILE A 133 -7.96 1.10 2.55
CA ILE A 133 -7.68 -0.22 3.14
C ILE A 133 -6.87 -1.04 2.14
N ASN A 134 -5.73 -1.54 2.57
CA ASN A 134 -4.98 -2.51 1.79
C ASN A 134 -5.60 -3.90 1.99
N LYS A 135 -6.38 -4.35 1.01
CA LYS A 135 -7.12 -5.63 1.06
C LYS A 135 -6.24 -6.86 0.81
N THR A 136 -5.04 -6.66 0.25
CA THR A 136 -4.09 -7.72 -0.06
C THR A 136 -2.72 -7.31 0.47
N PRO A 137 -2.53 -7.28 1.80
CA PRO A 137 -1.23 -6.97 2.39
C PRO A 137 -0.19 -7.95 1.87
N ILE A 138 0.94 -7.42 1.40
CA ILE A 138 2.07 -8.25 0.98
C ILE A 138 2.54 -9.02 2.22
N PRO A 139 2.47 -10.37 2.21
CA PRO A 139 2.89 -11.16 3.36
C PRO A 139 4.35 -10.84 3.65
N GLU A 140 4.65 -10.66 4.93
CA GLU A 140 6.03 -10.53 5.35
C GLU A 140 6.73 -11.86 5.04
N ILE A 141 7.66 -11.81 4.10
CA ILE A 141 8.69 -12.83 4.05
C ILE A 141 9.49 -12.55 5.31
N LYS A 142 9.29 -13.35 6.36
CA LYS A 142 10.25 -13.39 7.47
C LYS A 142 11.60 -13.46 6.79
N PRO A 143 12.55 -12.54 7.06
CA PRO A 143 13.91 -12.79 6.64
C PRO A 143 14.19 -14.22 7.10
N MET A 144 14.45 -15.15 6.18
CA MET A 144 15.25 -16.29 6.59
C MET A 144 16.50 -15.60 7.10
N GLU A 145 16.66 -15.60 8.42
CA GLU A 145 17.72 -14.86 9.07
C GLU A 145 18.99 -15.19 8.27
N ALA A 146 19.69 -14.16 7.76
CA ALA A 146 20.91 -14.41 6.99
C ALA A 146 21.97 -15.19 7.81
N SER A 147 21.75 -15.29 9.13
CA SER A 147 22.50 -16.12 10.08
C SER A 147 22.16 -17.62 10.02
N GLU A 148 21.02 -18.03 9.43
CA GLU A 148 20.58 -19.43 9.31
C GLU A 148 20.88 -20.07 7.95
N LEU A 149 21.14 -19.26 6.91
CA LEU A 149 21.50 -19.77 5.59
C LEU A 149 23.02 -19.85 5.45
N ASN A 150 23.53 -21.05 5.16
CA ASN A 150 24.91 -21.20 4.69
C ASN A 150 25.05 -20.43 3.36
N ILE A 151 26.14 -19.70 3.16
CA ILE A 151 26.42 -18.88 1.95
C ILE A 151 26.09 -19.66 0.65
N HIS A 152 26.33 -20.97 0.63
CA HIS A 152 26.00 -21.83 -0.51
C HIS A 152 24.50 -21.92 -0.83
N GLN A 153 23.62 -21.92 0.17
CA GLN A 153 22.16 -21.96 -0.02
C GLN A 153 21.62 -20.62 -0.57
N LEU A 154 22.22 -19.50 -0.15
CA LEU A 154 21.90 -18.16 -0.67
C LEU A 154 22.35 -17.99 -2.13
N VAL A 155 23.55 -18.47 -2.48
CA VAL A 155 24.03 -18.45 -3.86
C VAL A 155 23.14 -19.32 -4.74
N HIS A 156 22.77 -20.51 -4.28
CA HIS A 156 21.90 -21.41 -5.01
C HIS A 156 20.48 -20.84 -5.23
N SER A 157 19.89 -20.17 -4.23
CA SER A 157 18.57 -19.54 -4.38
C SER A 157 18.61 -18.36 -5.35
N LEU A 158 19.70 -17.58 -5.36
CA LEU A 158 19.92 -16.52 -6.34
C LEU A 158 20.09 -17.06 -7.76
N GLU A 159 20.79 -18.18 -7.93
CA GLU A 159 20.92 -18.85 -9.23
C GLU A 159 19.58 -19.38 -9.73
N LEU A 160 18.81 -20.07 -8.87
CA LEU A 160 17.45 -20.53 -9.19
C LEU A 160 16.51 -19.38 -9.55
N ALA A 161 16.57 -18.27 -8.81
CA ALA A 161 15.77 -17.08 -9.09
C ALA A 161 16.15 -16.48 -10.46
N ARG A 162 17.45 -16.37 -10.76
CA ARG A 162 17.93 -15.90 -12.07
C ARG A 162 17.51 -16.82 -13.21
N GLU A 163 17.60 -18.13 -13.02
CA GLU A 163 17.20 -19.11 -14.03
C GLU A 163 15.69 -19.06 -14.28
N THR A 164 14.89 -18.91 -13.22
CA THR A 164 13.43 -18.73 -13.33
C THR A 164 13.08 -17.46 -14.09
N ILE A 165 13.78 -16.35 -13.81
CA ILE A 165 13.60 -15.09 -14.55
C ILE A 165 13.92 -15.29 -16.03
N ALA A 166 15.06 -15.91 -16.36
CA ALA A 166 15.46 -16.16 -17.74
C ALA A 166 14.45 -17.06 -18.49
N ASN A 167 13.94 -18.10 -17.82
CA ASN A 167 12.92 -18.99 -18.38
C ASN A 167 11.60 -18.25 -18.62
N ASN A 168 11.18 -17.39 -17.68
CA ASN A 168 9.98 -16.58 -17.83
C ASN A 168 10.10 -15.54 -18.95
N GLU A 169 11.27 -14.91 -19.11
CA GLU A 169 11.55 -13.99 -20.22
C GLU A 169 11.47 -14.69 -21.58
N LYS A 170 11.99 -15.92 -21.67
CA LYS A 170 11.88 -16.74 -22.89
C LYS A 170 10.42 -17.09 -23.19
N LEU A 171 9.66 -17.50 -22.18
CA LEU A 171 8.25 -17.84 -22.32
C LEU A 171 7.42 -16.61 -22.77
N LEU A 172 7.71 -15.44 -22.19
CA LEU A 172 7.09 -14.17 -22.59
C LEU A 172 7.40 -13.83 -24.04
N ALA A 173 8.65 -14.02 -24.48
CA ALA A 173 9.02 -13.79 -25.87
C ALA A 173 8.26 -14.73 -26.83
N GLU A 174 8.18 -16.03 -26.52
CA GLU A 174 7.43 -17.00 -27.31
C GLU A 174 5.93 -16.69 -27.36
N GLN A 175 5.33 -16.34 -26.23
CA GLN A 175 3.91 -15.93 -26.17
C GLN A 175 3.67 -14.65 -26.96
N SER A 176 4.55 -13.66 -26.86
CA SER A 176 4.43 -12.41 -27.63
C SER A 176 4.53 -12.64 -29.14
N ALA A 177 5.42 -13.53 -29.59
CA ALA A 177 5.55 -13.91 -30.99
C ALA A 177 4.28 -14.64 -31.49
N ARG A 178 3.72 -15.53 -30.67
CA ARG A 178 2.47 -16.25 -30.99
C ARG A 178 1.28 -15.31 -31.10
N ILE A 179 1.20 -14.30 -30.23
CA ILE A 179 0.16 -13.27 -30.30
C ILE A 179 0.30 -12.46 -31.59
N ALA A 180 1.51 -12.01 -31.94
CA ALA A 180 1.75 -11.27 -33.18
C ALA A 180 1.38 -12.08 -34.44
N GLU A 181 1.68 -13.38 -34.46
CA GLU A 181 1.29 -14.30 -35.54
C GLU A 181 -0.25 -14.43 -35.65
N LEU A 182 -0.94 -14.59 -34.52
CA LEU A 182 -2.40 -14.68 -34.47
C LEU A 182 -3.07 -13.37 -34.87
N GLU A 183 -2.50 -12.22 -34.50
CA GLU A 183 -2.97 -10.90 -34.92
C GLU A 183 -2.86 -10.71 -36.44
N GLN A 184 -1.77 -11.17 -37.06
CA GLN A 184 -1.63 -11.15 -38.52
C GLN A 184 -2.66 -12.05 -39.21
N LEU A 185 -2.93 -13.23 -38.67
CA LEU A 185 -3.94 -14.16 -39.20
C LEU A 185 -5.38 -13.61 -39.05
N LEU A 186 -5.66 -12.89 -37.97
CA LEU A 186 -6.93 -12.20 -37.77
C LEU A 186 -7.09 -11.00 -38.72
N ALA A 187 -6.02 -10.24 -38.97
CA ALA A 187 -6.01 -9.17 -39.95
C ALA A 187 -6.16 -9.68 -41.40
N ALA A 188 -5.66 -10.88 -41.69
CA ALA A 188 -5.75 -11.52 -43.00
C ALA A 188 -7.09 -12.24 -43.26
N LYS A 189 -7.94 -12.46 -42.24
CA LYS A 189 -9.30 -12.99 -42.44
C LYS A 189 -10.23 -11.87 -42.92
N PRO A 190 -10.74 -11.91 -44.16
CA PRO A 190 -11.70 -10.91 -44.60
C PRO A 190 -12.97 -11.01 -43.73
N LYS A 191 -13.46 -9.84 -43.27
CA LYS A 191 -14.81 -9.70 -42.72
C LYS A 191 -15.77 -10.37 -43.70
N LYS A 192 -16.35 -11.52 -43.33
CA LYS A 192 -17.54 -12.02 -44.02
C LYS A 192 -18.61 -10.95 -43.82
N MET A 193 -18.82 -10.15 -44.86
CA MET A 193 -19.97 -9.25 -44.97
C MET A 193 -21.22 -10.14 -44.96
N MET A 194 -22.03 -9.99 -43.92
CA MET A 194 -23.47 -10.20 -43.97
C MET A 194 -24.11 -8.81 -43.92
#